data_AF-A0AAD7J0F2-F1
#
_entry.id   AF-A0AAD7J0F2-F1
#
_cell.length_a   1.000
_cell.length_b   1.000
_cell.length_c   1.000
_cell.angle_alpha   90.00
_cell.angle_beta   90.00
_cell.angle_gamma   90.00
#
_symmetry.space_group_name_H-M   'P 1'
#
loop_
_entity.id
_entity.type
_entity.pdbx_description
1 polymer ?
#
loop_
_entity_poly.entity_id
_entity_poly.type
_entity_poly.pdbx_seq_one_letter_code
_entity_poly.pdbx_strand_id
1 'polypeptide(L)'
;MSPNQLTPEQVHQQKQALLDSLNAEIARRGDASSDASTRSSPSPEGEPRGTIRTHNEIDASDASNPASILFGDLLSPYTLEEGRAYKRHKNLSATSDASAEQYLKTVNPMRHGFQTYVAILECADKLEVIRNDANAKYKLPDTVAKTAQDYAQVAILAPNVKNYRNPKDGSKMEIAIAGAMRTVGVAQLPPTFETGRCEVLNKVLGKACIDKRCHIKTEVSKSVANSNVKVDIATLTRSCIGASPVKASAALYQRIAFIRKVAVECQEAAAVLPDVAGGTKTAKDDAFWLEVDKKLALWRLTFSPSQMQIMVEKIYTEDITAYGDADAAIPITAMRDLEDWLATLNKTMETL
;
A
#
# COMPACT_ATOMS: atom_id res chain seq x y z
N MET A 1 14.16 25.74 -47.04
CA MET A 1 15.01 24.61 -46.61
C MET A 1 14.08 23.50 -46.16
N SER A 2 13.94 22.45 -46.96
CA SER A 2 13.02 21.35 -46.65
C SER A 2 13.53 20.54 -45.45
N PRO A 3 12.67 20.15 -44.50
CA PRO A 3 13.08 19.33 -43.37
C PRO A 3 13.52 17.97 -43.89
N ASN A 4 14.73 17.54 -43.49
CA ASN A 4 15.29 16.22 -43.77
C ASN A 4 14.31 15.14 -43.29
N GLN A 5 13.58 14.52 -44.22
CA GLN A 5 12.79 13.34 -43.92
C GLN A 5 13.72 12.14 -43.83
N LEU A 6 13.80 11.55 -42.64
CA LEU A 6 14.52 10.29 -42.42
C LEU A 6 13.92 9.21 -43.30
N THR A 7 14.77 8.42 -43.96
CA THR A 7 14.32 7.28 -44.75
C THR A 7 13.67 6.23 -43.83
N PRO A 8 12.74 5.39 -44.33
CA PRO A 8 12.14 4.32 -43.54
C PRO A 8 13.16 3.41 -42.86
N GLU A 9 14.32 3.22 -43.51
CA GLU A 9 15.45 2.44 -43.01
C GLU A 9 16.14 3.12 -41.83
N GLN A 10 16.31 4.45 -41.88
CA GLN A 10 16.84 5.24 -40.76
C GLN A 10 15.90 5.24 -39.56
N VAL A 11 14.58 5.28 -39.79
CA VAL A 11 13.58 5.17 -38.72
C VAL A 11 13.63 3.79 -38.06
N HIS A 12 13.81 2.72 -38.85
CA HIS A 12 13.94 1.37 -38.32
C HIS A 12 15.23 1.19 -37.51
N GLN A 13 16.37 1.68 -38.02
CA GLN A 13 17.65 1.67 -37.28
C GLN A 13 17.57 2.46 -35.97
N GLN A 14 16.95 3.65 -35.98
CA GLN A 14 16.80 4.46 -34.78
C GLN A 14 15.91 3.76 -33.74
N LYS A 15 14.84 3.08 -34.18
CA LYS A 15 13.98 2.28 -33.31
C LYS A 15 14.73 1.09 -32.70
N GLN A 16 15.55 0.39 -33.49
CA GLN A 16 16.34 -0.73 -33.01
C GLN A 16 17.41 -0.28 -32.00
N ALA A 17 18.11 0.82 -32.28
CA ALA A 17 19.10 1.39 -31.36
C ALA A 17 18.48 1.81 -30.00
N LEU A 18 17.25 2.36 -30.01
CA LEU A 18 16.53 2.69 -28.78
C LEU A 18 16.12 1.44 -27.99
N LEU A 19 15.69 0.36 -28.66
CA LEU A 19 15.37 -0.91 -28.02
C LEU A 19 16.61 -1.54 -27.38
N ASP A 20 17.74 -1.53 -28.07
CA ASP A 20 19.00 -2.08 -27.56
C ASP A 20 19.53 -1.27 -26.37
N SER A 21 19.42 0.07 -26.43
CA SER A 21 19.76 0.96 -25.31
C SER A 21 18.89 0.71 -24.07
N LEU A 22 17.58 0.53 -24.26
CA LEU A 22 16.64 0.24 -23.18
C LEU A 22 16.92 -1.12 -22.53
N ASN A 23 17.18 -2.15 -23.34
CA ASN A 23 17.53 -3.48 -22.85
C ASN A 23 18.85 -3.47 -22.06
N ALA A 24 19.85 -2.71 -22.52
CA ALA A 24 21.12 -2.52 -21.81
C ALA A 24 20.95 -1.78 -20.46
N GLU A 25 20.03 -0.82 -20.38
CA GLU A 25 19.70 -0.11 -19.13
C GLU A 25 18.92 -1.00 -18.16
N ILE A 26 18.00 -1.84 -18.66
CA ILE A 26 17.29 -2.84 -17.84
C ILE A 26 18.27 -3.87 -17.26
N ALA A 27 19.24 -4.34 -18.05
CA ALA A 27 20.29 -5.25 -17.58
C ALA A 27 21.15 -4.60 -16.49
N ARG A 28 21.60 -3.35 -16.70
CA ARG A 28 22.37 -2.58 -15.70
C ARG A 28 21.62 -2.37 -14.39
N ARG A 29 20.29 -2.24 -14.42
CA ARG A 29 19.45 -2.12 -13.22
C ARG A 29 19.14 -3.47 -12.55
N GLY A 30 19.25 -4.58 -13.27
CA GLY A 30 19.09 -5.93 -12.74
C GLY A 30 20.25 -6.35 -11.83
N ASP A 31 21.49 -6.05 -12.24
CA ASP A 31 22.70 -6.48 -11.51
C ASP A 31 23.01 -5.60 -10.29
N ALA A 32 22.48 -4.38 -10.21
CA ALA A 32 22.68 -3.50 -9.05
C ALA A 32 21.89 -3.94 -7.79
N SER A 33 21.10 -5.02 -7.87
CA SER A 33 20.20 -5.45 -6.77
C SER A 33 20.65 -6.72 -6.03
N SER A 34 21.75 -7.38 -6.41
CA SER A 34 22.17 -8.64 -5.76
C SER A 34 23.19 -8.49 -4.62
N ASP A 35 23.82 -7.33 -4.42
CA ASP A 35 24.92 -7.18 -3.46
C ASP A 35 24.54 -6.46 -2.14
N ALA A 36 23.25 -6.21 -1.89
CA ALA A 36 22.78 -5.60 -0.65
C ALA A 36 22.16 -6.62 0.32
N SER A 37 22.91 -7.67 0.69
CA SER A 37 22.54 -8.48 1.86
C SER A 37 23.75 -9.23 2.43
N THR A 38 24.54 -8.52 3.26
CA THR A 38 25.25 -9.00 4.46
C THR A 38 26.28 -7.94 4.88
N ARG A 39 25.82 -6.91 5.60
CA ARG A 39 26.74 -6.04 6.37
C ARG A 39 26.21 -5.89 7.77
N SER A 40 26.65 -6.80 8.62
CA SER A 40 26.53 -6.74 10.07
C SER A 40 27.29 -5.51 10.56
N SER A 41 26.59 -4.54 11.14
CA SER A 41 27.23 -3.43 11.84
C SER A 41 27.68 -3.88 13.24
N PRO A 42 28.90 -3.49 13.67
CA PRO A 42 29.44 -3.81 14.98
C PRO A 42 28.70 -3.00 16.07
N SER A 43 28.36 -3.67 17.16
CA SER A 43 27.83 -3.01 18.36
C SER A 43 28.96 -2.26 19.10
N PRO A 44 28.69 -1.08 19.67
CA PRO A 44 29.66 -0.36 20.48
C PRO A 44 29.94 -1.08 21.79
N GLU A 45 31.22 -1.19 22.12
CA GLU A 45 31.73 -1.68 23.40
C GLU A 45 31.38 -0.72 24.53
N GLY A 46 30.97 -1.30 25.67
CA GLY A 46 31.08 -0.64 26.97
C GLY A 46 29.75 -0.27 27.62
N GLU A 47 29.06 -1.25 28.22
CA GLU A 47 28.36 -1.06 29.50
C GLU A 47 28.06 -2.43 30.15
N PRO A 48 28.35 -2.63 31.45
CA PRO A 48 28.30 -3.94 32.07
C PRO A 48 26.85 -4.37 32.35
N ARG A 49 26.34 -5.32 31.57
CA ARG A 49 25.11 -6.05 31.90
C ARG A 49 25.38 -7.05 33.01
N GLY A 50 24.56 -6.97 34.05
CA GLY A 50 24.62 -7.79 35.25
C GLY A 50 24.65 -9.28 34.97
N THR A 51 25.52 -9.96 35.72
CA THR A 51 25.66 -11.40 35.81
C THR A 51 24.36 -12.04 36.27
N ILE A 52 23.76 -12.86 35.40
CA ILE A 52 22.74 -13.84 35.78
C ILE A 52 23.47 -14.91 36.60
N ARG A 53 23.27 -14.89 37.93
CA ARG A 53 23.68 -16.00 38.81
C ARG A 53 22.78 -17.20 38.52
N THR A 54 23.36 -18.24 37.96
CA THR A 54 22.81 -19.61 38.04
C THR A 54 23.09 -20.12 39.45
N HIS A 55 22.04 -20.28 40.25
CA HIS A 55 22.15 -20.86 41.59
C HIS A 55 22.17 -22.38 41.46
N ASN A 56 23.28 -22.98 41.89
CA ASN A 56 23.40 -24.42 42.11
C ASN A 56 22.55 -24.86 43.30
N GLU A 57 22.04 -26.08 43.16
CA GLU A 57 21.94 -27.18 44.13
C GLU A 57 21.72 -26.76 45.59
N ILE A 58 20.48 -26.96 46.07
CA ILE A 58 20.19 -27.12 47.50
C ILE A 58 19.78 -28.58 47.69
N ASP A 59 20.57 -29.25 48.52
CA ASP A 59 20.43 -30.62 48.95
C ASP A 59 19.06 -30.91 49.57
N ALA A 60 18.55 -32.10 49.23
CA ALA A 60 17.38 -32.69 49.83
C ALA A 60 17.72 -33.28 51.21
N SER A 61 17.39 -32.57 52.27
CA SER A 61 17.01 -33.21 53.54
C SER A 61 16.13 -32.26 54.35
N ASP A 62 14.83 -32.55 54.40
CA ASP A 62 14.09 -32.84 55.63
C ASP A 62 12.59 -32.83 55.32
N ALA A 63 11.91 -33.95 55.58
CA ALA A 63 10.51 -34.14 55.27
C ALA A 63 9.64 -33.48 56.36
N SER A 64 9.52 -32.15 56.30
CA SER A 64 8.48 -31.42 57.01
C SER A 64 7.61 -30.65 56.03
N ASN A 65 6.31 -30.96 56.09
CA ASN A 65 5.18 -30.45 55.33
C ASN A 65 5.42 -29.15 54.49
N PRO A 66 5.51 -29.22 53.14
CA PRO A 66 5.85 -28.08 52.27
C PRO A 66 4.77 -26.99 52.21
N ALA A 67 3.57 -27.25 52.72
CA ALA A 67 2.50 -26.25 52.79
C ALA A 67 2.69 -25.23 53.94
N SER A 68 3.51 -25.54 54.96
CA SER A 68 3.68 -24.65 56.13
C SER A 68 4.82 -23.63 55.96
N ILE A 69 5.79 -23.89 55.09
CA ILE A 69 6.96 -23.00 54.88
C ILE A 69 6.64 -21.89 53.85
N LEU A 70 5.76 -22.15 52.88
CA LEU A 70 5.44 -21.18 51.84
C LEU A 70 4.61 -19.98 52.34
N PHE A 71 3.83 -20.10 53.44
CA PHE A 71 3.06 -18.97 53.97
C PHE A 71 3.65 -18.35 55.25
N GLY A 72 4.57 -19.03 55.93
CA GLY A 72 5.19 -18.55 57.17
C GLY A 72 6.20 -17.41 56.95
N ASP A 73 7.06 -17.54 55.93
CA ASP A 73 8.11 -16.55 55.63
C ASP A 73 7.68 -15.44 54.66
N LEU A 74 6.59 -15.63 53.91
CA LEU A 74 5.99 -14.57 53.07
C LEU A 74 5.29 -13.47 53.88
N LEU A 75 5.14 -13.69 55.20
CA LEU A 75 4.56 -12.74 56.14
C LEU A 75 5.61 -12.12 57.08
N SER A 76 6.92 -12.33 56.83
CA SER A 76 7.93 -11.47 57.45
C SER A 76 7.56 -10.03 57.11
N PRO A 77 7.28 -9.17 58.11
CA PRO A 77 6.83 -7.83 57.85
C PRO A 77 7.95 -7.11 57.12
N TYR A 78 7.81 -6.97 55.80
CA TYR A 78 8.70 -6.17 54.97
C TYR A 78 8.91 -4.85 55.68
N THR A 79 10.15 -4.58 56.07
CA THR A 79 10.41 -3.35 56.79
C THR A 79 10.15 -2.19 55.84
N LEU A 80 9.59 -1.10 56.36
CA LEU A 80 9.35 0.12 55.58
C LEU A 80 10.62 0.58 54.83
N GLU A 81 11.78 0.29 55.42
CA GLU A 81 13.10 0.61 54.89
C GLU A 81 13.49 -0.24 53.69
N GLU A 82 13.24 -1.56 53.72
CA GLU A 82 13.43 -2.45 52.55
C GLU A 82 12.50 -2.07 51.40
N GLY A 83 11.24 -1.76 51.69
CA GLY A 83 10.28 -1.30 50.68
C GLY A 83 10.71 0.02 50.01
N ARG A 84 11.22 0.96 50.80
CA ARG A 84 11.78 2.22 50.27
C ARG A 84 13.08 2.01 49.49
N ALA A 85 13.95 1.11 49.94
CA ALA A 85 15.17 0.75 49.23
C ALA A 85 14.83 0.16 47.85
N TYR A 86 13.88 -0.77 47.80
CA TYR A 86 13.40 -1.34 46.54
C TYR A 86 12.79 -0.27 45.60
N LYS A 87 12.01 0.67 46.15
CA LYS A 87 11.44 1.79 45.39
C LYS A 87 12.50 2.65 44.70
N ARG A 88 13.60 2.99 45.39
CA ARG A 88 14.70 3.83 44.84
C ARG A 88 15.36 3.24 43.59
N HIS A 89 15.25 1.93 43.39
CA HIS A 89 15.80 1.25 42.21
C HIS A 89 14.81 1.19 41.02
N LYS A 90 13.63 1.79 41.13
CA LYS A 90 12.61 1.82 40.08
C LYS A 90 12.37 3.24 39.59
N ASN A 91 12.31 3.42 38.27
CA ASN A 91 11.88 4.68 37.66
C ASN A 91 10.36 4.72 37.62
N LEU A 92 9.74 5.22 38.70
CA LEU A 92 8.30 5.42 38.80
C LEU A 92 7.90 6.84 38.37
N SER A 93 6.69 7.01 37.85
CA SER A 93 6.10 8.33 37.68
C SER A 93 5.80 8.96 39.05
N ALA A 94 5.66 10.29 39.12
CA ALA A 94 5.36 10.98 40.38
C ALA A 94 4.07 10.46 41.06
N THR A 95 3.06 10.09 40.26
CA THR A 95 1.80 9.51 40.76
C THR A 95 2.01 8.11 41.32
N SER A 96 2.74 7.24 40.61
CA SER A 96 3.03 5.88 41.08
C SER A 96 3.94 5.88 42.31
N ASP A 97 4.86 6.84 42.40
CA ASP A 97 5.76 7.01 43.54
C ASP A 97 5.01 7.39 44.82
N ALA A 98 4.04 8.30 44.70
CA ALA A 98 3.14 8.71 45.79
C ALA A 98 2.24 7.56 46.25
N SER A 99 1.66 6.80 45.30
CA SER A 99 0.85 5.62 45.60
C SER A 99 1.67 4.51 46.29
N ALA A 100 2.90 4.28 45.86
CA ALA A 100 3.81 3.32 46.49
C ALA A 100 4.17 3.75 47.93
N GLU A 101 4.40 5.04 48.17
CA GLU A 101 4.66 5.56 49.53
C GLU A 101 3.43 5.44 50.44
N GLN A 102 2.22 5.68 49.89
CA GLN A 102 0.96 5.49 50.61
C GLN A 102 0.72 4.02 50.94
N TYR A 103 1.01 3.13 49.99
CA TYR A 103 0.96 1.69 50.17
C TYR A 103 1.86 1.31 51.36
N LEU A 104 3.16 1.61 51.31
CA LEU A 104 4.15 1.28 52.36
C LEU A 104 3.75 1.75 53.78
N LYS A 105 3.00 2.85 53.91
CA LYS A 105 2.52 3.37 55.21
C LYS A 105 1.37 2.58 55.82
N THR A 106 0.77 1.65 55.08
CA THR A 106 -0.36 0.85 55.56
C THR A 106 0.15 -0.23 56.53
N VAL A 107 -0.43 -0.34 57.73
CA VAL A 107 0.12 -1.18 58.82
C VAL A 107 -0.27 -2.66 58.70
N ASN A 108 -1.20 -3.00 57.79
CA ASN A 108 -1.81 -4.33 57.75
C ASN A 108 -1.30 -5.15 56.54
N PRO A 109 -0.45 -6.17 56.74
CA PRO A 109 0.11 -7.00 55.66
C PRO A 109 -0.95 -7.79 54.88
N MET A 110 -2.06 -8.18 55.52
CA MET A 110 -3.17 -8.82 54.82
C MET A 110 -3.89 -7.84 53.88
N ARG A 111 -4.03 -6.58 54.31
CA ARG A 111 -4.60 -5.52 53.46
C ARG A 111 -3.71 -5.22 52.26
N HIS A 112 -2.40 -5.24 52.44
CA HIS A 112 -1.39 -5.12 51.38
C HIS A 112 -1.52 -6.24 50.33
N GLY A 113 -1.51 -7.49 50.79
CA GLY A 113 -1.67 -8.66 49.91
C GLY A 113 -2.97 -8.60 49.11
N PHE A 114 -4.08 -8.26 49.77
CA PHE A 114 -5.37 -8.12 49.10
C PHE A 114 -5.40 -6.97 48.09
N GLN A 115 -4.86 -5.79 48.43
CA GLN A 115 -4.77 -4.65 47.50
C GLN A 115 -3.90 -4.96 46.28
N THR A 116 -2.77 -5.65 46.46
CA THR A 116 -1.92 -6.09 45.37
C THR A 116 -2.64 -7.10 44.48
N TYR A 117 -3.33 -8.07 45.07
CA TYR A 117 -4.12 -9.05 44.33
C TYR A 117 -5.21 -8.38 43.49
N VAL A 118 -5.96 -7.43 44.06
CA VAL A 118 -6.98 -6.65 43.32
C VAL A 118 -6.36 -5.84 42.19
N ALA A 119 -5.22 -5.18 42.41
CA ALA A 119 -4.54 -4.42 41.36
C ALA A 119 -4.02 -5.33 40.23
N ILE A 120 -3.53 -6.54 40.56
CA ILE A 120 -3.14 -7.54 39.56
C ILE A 120 -4.35 -8.00 38.74
N LEU A 121 -5.50 -8.26 39.39
CA LEU A 121 -6.74 -8.58 38.68
C LEU A 121 -7.19 -7.45 37.77
N GLU A 122 -7.15 -6.19 38.24
CA GLU A 122 -7.48 -5.03 37.41
C GLU A 122 -6.51 -4.89 36.21
N CYS A 123 -5.22 -5.16 36.41
CA CYS A 123 -4.25 -5.21 35.32
C CYS A 123 -4.54 -6.36 34.35
N ALA A 124 -4.91 -7.54 34.86
CA ALA A 124 -5.28 -8.69 34.04
C ALA A 124 -6.53 -8.39 33.20
N ASP A 125 -7.56 -7.76 33.78
CA ASP A 125 -8.76 -7.33 33.06
C ASP A 125 -8.44 -6.28 31.99
N LYS A 126 -7.61 -5.27 32.31
CA LYS A 126 -7.16 -4.27 31.32
C LYS A 126 -6.35 -4.90 30.20
N LEU A 127 -5.46 -5.84 30.52
CA LEU A 127 -4.69 -6.59 29.54
C LEU A 127 -5.59 -7.50 28.70
N GLU A 128 -6.64 -8.07 29.28
CA GLU A 128 -7.65 -8.87 28.59
C GLU A 128 -8.45 -8.01 27.60
N VAL A 129 -8.84 -6.78 27.97
CA VAL A 129 -9.45 -5.81 27.04
C VAL A 129 -8.48 -5.43 25.93
N ILE A 130 -7.23 -5.08 26.24
CA ILE A 130 -6.20 -4.77 25.24
C ILE A 130 -5.95 -5.97 24.33
N ARG A 131 -5.93 -7.19 24.88
CA ARG A 131 -5.77 -8.44 24.13
C ARG A 131 -6.96 -8.68 23.24
N ASN A 132 -8.18 -8.46 23.73
CA ASN A 132 -9.41 -8.63 22.96
C ASN A 132 -9.53 -7.55 21.87
N ASP A 133 -9.07 -6.33 22.11
CA ASP A 133 -8.95 -5.26 21.11
C ASP A 133 -7.80 -5.52 20.11
N ALA A 134 -6.69 -6.10 20.56
CA ALA A 134 -5.60 -6.53 19.69
C ALA A 134 -5.99 -7.75 18.84
N ASN A 135 -6.81 -8.65 19.39
CA ASN A 135 -7.38 -9.80 18.70
C ASN A 135 -8.54 -9.40 17.79
N ALA A 136 -9.27 -8.33 18.12
CA ALA A 136 -10.21 -7.68 17.24
C ALA A 136 -9.42 -6.96 16.15
N LYS A 137 -9.05 -7.71 15.10
CA LYS A 137 -8.41 -7.18 13.90
C LYS A 137 -9.08 -5.86 13.52
N TYR A 138 -8.35 -4.75 13.67
CA TYR A 138 -8.87 -3.43 13.35
C TYR A 138 -9.54 -3.46 11.97
N LYS A 139 -10.78 -3.01 11.91
CA LYS A 139 -11.53 -2.81 10.67
C LYS A 139 -11.73 -1.32 10.47
N LEU A 140 -11.57 -0.89 9.23
CA LEU A 140 -11.94 0.47 8.87
C LEU A 140 -13.45 0.62 9.00
N PRO A 141 -13.94 1.80 9.45
CA PRO A 141 -15.35 2.14 9.34
C PRO A 141 -15.81 1.96 7.89
N ASP A 142 -17.00 1.39 7.68
CA ASP A 142 -17.52 1.07 6.35
C ASP A 142 -17.56 2.30 5.42
N THR A 143 -17.88 3.47 5.99
CA THR A 143 -17.84 4.75 5.27
C THR A 143 -16.44 5.07 4.75
N VAL A 144 -15.41 4.93 5.58
CA VAL A 144 -14.01 5.19 5.19
C VAL A 144 -13.54 4.16 4.16
N ALA A 145 -13.93 2.89 4.33
CA ALA A 145 -13.61 1.83 3.38
C ALA A 145 -14.22 2.11 2.00
N LYS A 146 -15.48 2.55 1.94
CA LYS A 146 -16.15 2.94 0.70
C LYS A 146 -15.49 4.17 0.06
N THR A 147 -15.23 5.21 0.84
CA THR A 147 -14.53 6.41 0.32
C THR A 147 -13.13 6.04 -0.20
N ALA A 148 -12.39 5.18 0.48
CA ALA A 148 -11.10 4.68 -0.01
C ALA A 148 -11.24 3.94 -1.35
N GLN A 149 -12.27 3.11 -1.51
CA GLN A 149 -12.56 2.43 -2.78
C GLN A 149 -12.86 3.43 -3.90
N ASP A 150 -13.67 4.46 -3.63
CA ASP A 150 -13.99 5.50 -4.62
C ASP A 150 -12.73 6.24 -5.07
N TYR A 151 -11.87 6.65 -4.13
CA TYR A 151 -10.59 7.29 -4.43
C TYR A 151 -9.65 6.38 -5.24
N ALA A 152 -9.57 5.09 -4.90
CA ALA A 152 -8.76 4.14 -5.65
C ALA A 152 -9.27 3.94 -7.09
N GLN A 153 -10.58 3.87 -7.29
CA GLN A 153 -11.16 3.77 -8.62
C GLN A 153 -10.89 5.01 -9.47
N VAL A 154 -11.00 6.19 -8.87
CA VAL A 154 -10.67 7.45 -9.53
C VAL A 154 -9.19 7.52 -9.87
N ALA A 155 -8.32 7.13 -8.93
CA ALA A 155 -6.87 7.17 -9.12
C ALA A 155 -6.44 6.32 -10.33
N ILE A 156 -7.01 5.13 -10.51
CA ILE A 156 -6.75 4.29 -11.68
C ILE A 156 -7.24 4.94 -12.98
N LEU A 157 -8.34 5.68 -12.95
CA LEU A 157 -8.89 6.37 -14.12
C LEU A 157 -8.30 7.78 -14.34
N ALA A 158 -7.40 8.24 -13.47
CA ALA A 158 -6.83 9.56 -13.58
C ALA A 158 -5.99 9.69 -14.88
N PRO A 159 -6.12 10.80 -15.62
CA PRO A 159 -5.44 10.96 -16.91
C PRO A 159 -3.90 10.96 -16.76
N ASN A 160 -3.41 11.37 -15.59
CA ASN A 160 -2.00 11.61 -15.34
C ASN A 160 -1.28 10.44 -14.64
N VAL A 161 -1.92 9.26 -14.53
CA VAL A 161 -1.31 8.07 -13.93
C VAL A 161 0.00 7.73 -14.63
N LYS A 162 1.09 7.69 -13.85
CA LYS A 162 2.39 7.27 -14.36
C LYS A 162 2.47 5.78 -14.61
N ASN A 163 2.16 4.99 -13.59
CA ASN A 163 2.15 3.54 -13.66
C ASN A 163 0.86 3.04 -13.04
N TYR A 164 0.22 2.07 -13.68
CA TYR A 164 -0.94 1.37 -13.13
C TYR A 164 -0.53 0.34 -12.09
N ARG A 165 0.70 -0.17 -12.15
CA ARG A 165 1.27 -1.08 -11.15
C ARG A 165 2.14 -0.32 -10.16
N ASN A 166 2.32 -0.94 -8.99
CA ASN A 166 3.28 -0.48 -8.02
C ASN A 166 4.70 -0.62 -8.59
N PRO A 167 5.45 0.48 -8.74
CA PRO A 167 6.84 0.47 -9.16
C PRO A 167 7.75 -0.26 -8.16
N LYS A 168 8.91 -0.72 -8.64
CA LYS A 168 9.89 -1.47 -7.83
C LYS A 168 10.62 -0.61 -6.80
N ASP A 169 10.60 0.72 -6.96
CA ASP A 169 11.23 1.69 -6.06
C ASP A 169 10.50 1.85 -4.71
N GLY A 170 9.37 1.15 -4.52
CA GLY A 170 8.59 1.19 -3.29
C GLY A 170 7.57 2.32 -3.23
N SER A 171 7.46 3.16 -4.26
CA SER A 171 6.43 4.20 -4.34
C SER A 171 5.06 3.58 -4.67
N LYS A 172 4.33 3.19 -3.62
CA LYS A 172 3.04 2.50 -3.79
C LYS A 172 1.91 3.48 -4.09
N MET A 173 1.08 3.15 -5.08
CA MET A 173 -0.10 3.95 -5.42
C MET A 173 -1.04 4.12 -4.22
N GLU A 174 -1.19 3.07 -3.39
CA GLU A 174 -2.02 3.14 -2.18
C GLU A 174 -1.57 4.22 -1.20
N ILE A 175 -0.25 4.39 -1.04
CA ILE A 175 0.33 5.39 -0.13
C ILE A 175 0.03 6.80 -0.65
N ALA A 176 0.16 7.02 -1.96
CA ALA A 176 -0.14 8.30 -2.59
C ALA A 176 -1.64 8.63 -2.48
N ILE A 177 -2.53 7.67 -2.73
CA ILE A 177 -3.97 7.86 -2.56
C ILE A 177 -4.31 8.20 -1.10
N ALA A 178 -3.76 7.47 -0.12
CA ALA A 178 -3.96 7.77 1.29
C ALA A 178 -3.44 9.18 1.67
N GLY A 179 -2.33 9.62 1.07
CA GLY A 179 -1.83 10.99 1.20
C GLY A 179 -2.78 12.05 0.65
N ALA A 180 -3.37 11.80 -0.52
CA ALA A 180 -4.38 12.68 -1.12
C ALA A 180 -5.65 12.75 -0.24
N MET A 181 -6.15 11.61 0.26
CA MET A 181 -7.31 11.60 1.16
C MET A 181 -7.06 12.38 2.46
N ARG A 182 -5.84 12.32 3.01
CA ARG A 182 -5.45 13.14 4.18
C ARG A 182 -5.39 14.62 3.86
N THR A 183 -4.85 14.97 2.69
CA THR A 183 -4.75 16.37 2.23
C THR A 183 -6.12 17.00 2.06
N VAL A 184 -7.10 16.23 1.56
CA VAL A 184 -8.50 16.65 1.43
C VAL A 184 -9.22 16.69 2.78
N GLY A 185 -8.69 16.03 3.82
CA GLY A 185 -9.29 16.00 5.14
C GLY A 185 -10.41 14.97 5.30
N VAL A 186 -10.33 13.82 4.64
CA VAL A 186 -11.29 12.72 4.83
C VAL A 186 -11.30 12.31 6.31
N ALA A 187 -12.48 12.37 6.93
CA ALA A 187 -12.66 12.09 8.35
C ALA A 187 -12.35 10.63 8.69
N GLN A 188 -11.96 10.37 9.94
CA GLN A 188 -11.73 9.03 10.51
C GLN A 188 -10.64 8.21 9.79
N LEU A 189 -9.76 8.86 9.04
CA LEU A 189 -8.56 8.20 8.55
C LEU A 189 -7.58 7.89 9.69
N PRO A 190 -6.91 6.72 9.67
CA PRO A 190 -5.88 6.43 10.63
C PRO A 190 -4.71 7.43 10.47
N PRO A 191 -4.20 7.98 11.59
CA PRO A 191 -3.04 8.85 11.58
C PRO A 191 -1.79 8.10 11.09
N THR A 192 -0.84 8.82 10.51
CA THR A 192 0.33 8.25 9.82
C THR A 192 1.25 7.45 10.74
N PHE A 193 1.26 7.75 12.04
CA PHE A 193 2.06 7.02 13.04
C PHE A 193 1.44 5.69 13.46
N GLU A 194 0.14 5.44 13.17
CA GLU A 194 -0.52 4.15 13.45
C GLU A 194 -0.30 3.18 12.28
N THR A 195 0.92 2.66 12.16
CA THR A 195 1.38 1.83 11.03
C THR A 195 0.47 0.63 10.74
N GLY A 196 0.04 -0.11 11.78
CA GLY A 196 -0.85 -1.26 11.61
C GLY A 196 -2.23 -0.91 11.05
N ARG A 197 -2.81 0.22 11.47
CA ARG A 197 -4.11 0.70 10.95
C ARG A 197 -3.97 1.28 9.54
N CYS A 198 -2.86 1.96 9.27
CA CYS A 198 -2.50 2.39 7.91
C CYS A 198 -2.32 1.19 6.97
N GLU A 199 -1.79 0.08 7.45
CA GLU A 199 -1.66 -1.15 6.64
C GLU A 199 -3.03 -1.70 6.24
N VAL A 200 -4.02 -1.67 7.13
CA VAL A 200 -5.40 -2.07 6.81
C VAL A 200 -6.00 -1.16 5.72
N LEU A 201 -5.77 0.16 5.80
CA LEU A 201 -6.18 1.11 4.74
C LEU A 201 -5.49 0.82 3.41
N ASN A 202 -4.18 0.61 3.42
CA ASN A 202 -3.43 0.31 2.21
C ASN A 202 -3.89 -1.03 1.59
N LYS A 203 -4.28 -2.02 2.39
CA LYS A 203 -4.88 -3.27 1.87
C LYS A 203 -6.21 -3.04 1.17
N VAL A 204 -7.09 -2.20 1.74
CA VAL A 204 -8.37 -1.84 1.10
C VAL A 204 -8.14 -1.09 -0.21
N LEU A 205 -7.24 -0.10 -0.21
CA LEU A 205 -6.87 0.67 -1.41
C LEU A 205 -6.26 -0.23 -2.49
N GLY A 206 -5.29 -1.07 -2.12
CA GLY A 206 -4.62 -1.97 -3.05
C GLY A 206 -5.58 -2.96 -3.69
N LYS A 207 -6.51 -3.53 -2.90
CA LYS A 207 -7.57 -4.39 -3.42
C LYS A 207 -8.46 -3.63 -4.42
N ALA A 208 -8.90 -2.42 -4.07
CA ALA A 208 -9.75 -1.62 -4.94
C ALA A 208 -9.05 -1.24 -6.26
N CYS A 209 -7.75 -0.92 -6.24
CA CYS A 209 -6.94 -0.68 -7.43
C CYS A 209 -6.84 -1.95 -8.31
N ILE A 210 -6.61 -3.12 -7.70
CA ILE A 210 -6.58 -4.40 -8.42
C ILE A 210 -7.93 -4.69 -9.06
N ASP A 211 -9.02 -4.61 -8.29
CA ASP A 211 -10.38 -4.87 -8.78
C ASP A 211 -10.72 -3.95 -9.96
N LYS A 212 -10.41 -2.65 -9.86
CA LYS A 212 -10.69 -1.68 -10.92
C LYS A 212 -9.87 -1.95 -12.17
N ARG A 213 -8.60 -2.32 -12.04
CA ARG A 213 -7.76 -2.73 -13.18
C ARG A 213 -8.28 -4.01 -13.84
N CYS A 214 -8.68 -5.01 -13.06
CA CYS A 214 -9.29 -6.23 -13.60
C CYS A 214 -10.58 -5.89 -14.38
N HIS A 215 -11.41 -4.99 -13.84
CA HIS A 215 -12.63 -4.51 -14.50
C HIS A 215 -12.32 -3.81 -15.84
N ILE A 216 -11.41 -2.84 -15.86
CA ILE A 216 -11.03 -2.11 -17.09
C ILE A 216 -10.48 -3.08 -18.14
N LYS A 217 -9.57 -3.97 -17.76
CA LYS A 217 -9.02 -4.99 -18.66
C LYS A 217 -10.15 -5.84 -19.26
N THR A 218 -11.08 -6.31 -18.42
CA THR A 218 -12.21 -7.14 -18.87
C THR A 218 -13.06 -6.42 -19.90
N GLU A 219 -13.44 -5.16 -19.65
CA GLU A 219 -14.28 -4.39 -20.57
C GLU A 219 -13.55 -4.06 -21.89
N VAL A 220 -12.26 -3.71 -21.81
CA VAL A 220 -11.43 -3.47 -23.00
C VAL A 220 -11.26 -4.76 -23.81
N SER A 221 -10.94 -5.88 -23.18
CA SER A 221 -10.79 -7.17 -23.88
C SER A 221 -12.09 -7.61 -24.55
N LYS A 222 -13.26 -7.40 -23.92
CA LYS A 222 -14.56 -7.63 -24.57
C LYS A 222 -14.75 -6.75 -25.80
N SER A 223 -14.41 -5.46 -25.70
CA SER A 223 -14.51 -4.52 -26.82
C SER A 223 -13.62 -4.90 -28.00
N VAL A 224 -12.45 -5.50 -27.76
CA VAL A 224 -11.53 -5.92 -28.83
C VAL A 224 -11.93 -7.28 -29.42
N ALA A 225 -12.39 -8.23 -28.60
CA ALA A 225 -12.73 -9.58 -29.04
C ALA A 225 -14.01 -9.66 -29.90
N ASN A 226 -14.97 -8.74 -29.69
CA ASN A 226 -16.25 -8.75 -30.39
C ASN A 226 -16.15 -8.14 -31.79
N SER A 227 -15.66 -8.91 -32.76
CA SER A 227 -15.54 -8.47 -34.17
C SER A 227 -16.87 -8.05 -34.81
N ASN A 228 -17.99 -8.58 -34.32
CA ASN A 228 -19.33 -8.34 -34.87
C ASN A 228 -19.98 -7.05 -34.37
N VAL A 229 -19.56 -6.53 -33.20
CA VAL A 229 -20.16 -5.33 -32.59
C VAL A 229 -19.04 -4.41 -32.13
N LYS A 230 -18.77 -3.39 -32.94
CA LYS A 230 -17.84 -2.32 -32.57
C LYS A 230 -18.46 -1.49 -31.45
N VAL A 231 -17.75 -1.41 -30.32
CA VAL A 231 -18.15 -0.57 -29.18
C VAL A 231 -17.41 0.76 -29.30
N ASP A 232 -18.16 1.85 -29.44
CA ASP A 232 -17.58 3.19 -29.51
C ASP A 232 -16.83 3.56 -28.22
N ILE A 233 -15.92 4.53 -28.30
CA ILE A 233 -15.05 4.91 -27.18
C ILE A 233 -15.83 5.43 -25.96
N ALA A 234 -16.98 6.06 -26.17
CA ALA A 234 -17.75 6.67 -25.10
C ALA A 234 -18.57 5.62 -24.33
N THR A 235 -19.17 4.66 -25.04
CA THR A 235 -19.80 3.47 -24.46
C THR A 235 -18.76 2.63 -23.71
N LEU A 236 -17.59 2.37 -24.30
CA LEU A 236 -16.53 1.63 -23.61
C LEU A 236 -16.08 2.35 -22.35
N THR A 237 -15.84 3.66 -22.41
CA THR A 237 -15.42 4.44 -21.25
C THR A 237 -16.46 4.41 -20.15
N ARG A 238 -17.75 4.52 -20.48
CA ARG A 238 -18.85 4.37 -19.50
C ARG A 238 -18.81 3.00 -18.83
N SER A 239 -18.62 1.93 -19.60
CA SER A 239 -18.46 0.57 -19.06
C SER A 239 -17.24 0.47 -18.13
N CYS A 240 -16.10 1.09 -18.49
CA CYS A 240 -14.90 1.14 -17.64
C CYS A 240 -15.12 1.95 -16.35
N ILE A 241 -15.86 3.07 -16.39
CA ILE A 241 -16.25 3.87 -15.22
C ILE A 241 -17.13 3.03 -14.29
N GLY A 242 -18.14 2.33 -14.82
CA GLY A 242 -19.06 1.52 -14.03
C GLY A 242 -19.80 2.33 -12.97
N ALA A 243 -19.82 1.85 -11.73
CA ALA A 243 -20.45 2.53 -10.59
C ALA A 243 -19.56 3.60 -9.92
N SER A 244 -18.41 3.92 -10.50
CA SER A 244 -17.46 4.89 -9.96
C SER A 244 -18.01 6.33 -10.03
N PRO A 245 -17.68 7.23 -9.09
CA PRO A 245 -18.07 8.64 -9.16
C PRO A 245 -17.36 9.44 -10.27
N VAL A 246 -16.45 8.82 -11.04
CA VAL A 246 -15.71 9.47 -12.11
C VAL A 246 -16.65 9.90 -13.24
N LYS A 247 -16.58 11.18 -13.60
CA LYS A 247 -17.25 11.71 -14.80
C LYS A 247 -16.40 11.49 -16.04
N ALA A 248 -17.05 11.22 -17.17
CA ALA A 248 -16.35 11.11 -18.45
C ALA A 248 -15.73 12.46 -18.84
N SER A 249 -14.48 12.41 -19.30
CA SER A 249 -13.72 13.57 -19.79
C SER A 249 -12.98 13.19 -21.06
N ALA A 250 -12.60 14.17 -21.88
CA ALA A 250 -11.85 13.93 -23.11
C ALA A 250 -10.51 13.23 -22.83
N ALA A 251 -9.83 13.61 -21.73
CA ALA A 251 -8.58 12.99 -21.32
C ALA A 251 -8.78 11.51 -20.92
N LEU A 252 -9.93 11.16 -20.33
CA LEU A 252 -10.26 9.78 -20.02
C LEU A 252 -10.55 8.97 -21.30
N TYR A 253 -11.26 9.52 -22.27
CA TYR A 253 -11.47 8.85 -23.57
C TYR A 253 -10.15 8.53 -24.26
N GLN A 254 -9.26 9.51 -24.34
CA GLN A 254 -7.92 9.34 -24.86
C GLN A 254 -7.13 8.23 -24.13
N ARG A 255 -7.26 8.18 -22.80
CA ARG A 255 -6.60 7.17 -21.97
C ARG A 255 -7.15 5.76 -22.23
N ILE A 256 -8.47 5.61 -22.32
CA ILE A 256 -9.11 4.33 -22.63
C ILE A 256 -8.77 3.88 -24.06
N ALA A 257 -8.73 4.79 -25.03
CA ALA A 257 -8.29 4.50 -26.40
C ALA A 257 -6.85 3.97 -26.42
N PHE A 258 -5.95 4.59 -25.64
CA PHE A 258 -4.58 4.07 -25.47
C PHE A 258 -4.56 2.64 -24.89
N ILE A 259 -5.29 2.38 -23.81
CA ILE A 259 -5.35 1.05 -23.18
C ILE A 259 -5.91 0.02 -24.18
N ARG A 260 -6.94 0.39 -24.94
CA ARG A 260 -7.53 -0.45 -25.99
C ARG A 260 -6.53 -0.76 -27.10
N LYS A 261 -5.74 0.21 -27.55
CA LYS A 261 -4.66 -0.01 -28.52
C LYS A 261 -3.64 -1.04 -28.01
N VAL A 262 -3.20 -0.92 -26.75
CA VAL A 262 -2.28 -1.91 -26.16
C VAL A 262 -2.93 -3.30 -26.10
N ALA A 263 -4.23 -3.39 -25.79
CA ALA A 263 -4.94 -4.67 -25.77
C ALA A 263 -5.01 -5.34 -27.16
N VAL A 264 -5.24 -4.56 -28.23
CA VAL A 264 -5.18 -5.04 -29.63
C VAL A 264 -3.79 -5.61 -29.94
N GLU A 265 -2.73 -4.85 -29.65
CA GLU A 265 -1.36 -5.27 -29.90
C GLU A 265 -1.00 -6.55 -29.11
N CYS A 266 -1.46 -6.68 -27.87
CA CYS A 266 -1.28 -7.89 -27.07
C CYS A 266 -2.03 -9.09 -27.68
N GLN A 267 -3.24 -8.90 -28.22
CA GLN A 267 -4.02 -9.96 -28.85
C GLN A 267 -3.39 -10.42 -30.17
N GLU A 268 -2.90 -9.49 -30.98
CA GLU A 268 -2.16 -9.78 -32.21
C GLU A 268 -0.87 -10.56 -31.92
N ALA A 269 -0.09 -10.14 -30.93
CA ALA A 269 1.12 -10.84 -30.51
C ALA A 269 0.84 -12.28 -30.02
N ALA A 270 -0.26 -12.47 -29.28
CA ALA A 270 -0.67 -13.79 -28.80
C ALA A 270 -1.14 -14.72 -29.93
N ALA A 271 -1.73 -14.17 -31.00
CA ALA A 271 -2.13 -14.95 -32.17
C ALA A 271 -0.93 -15.48 -32.98
N VAL A 272 0.20 -14.76 -32.94
CA VAL A 272 1.43 -15.14 -33.66
C VAL A 272 2.26 -16.18 -32.88
N LEU A 273 2.19 -16.20 -31.54
CA LEU A 273 3.00 -17.08 -30.68
C LEU A 273 2.15 -17.80 -29.60
N PRO A 274 1.37 -18.83 -29.98
CA PRO A 274 0.50 -19.55 -29.04
C PRO A 274 1.24 -20.44 -28.02
N ASP A 275 2.48 -20.88 -28.31
CA ASP A 275 3.19 -21.91 -27.53
C ASP A 275 3.77 -21.44 -26.18
N VAL A 276 3.78 -20.13 -25.89
CA VAL A 276 4.23 -19.59 -24.59
C VAL A 276 3.05 -19.42 -23.61
N ALA A 277 1.82 -19.74 -24.05
CA ALA A 277 0.59 -19.47 -23.31
C ALA A 277 0.22 -20.51 -22.23
N GLY A 278 1.12 -21.42 -21.85
CA GLY A 278 0.94 -22.45 -20.82
C GLY A 278 1.11 -22.01 -19.36
N GLY A 279 1.19 -20.71 -19.07
CA GLY A 279 1.33 -20.16 -17.71
C GLY A 279 -0.01 -19.93 -16.99
N THR A 280 -0.04 -20.19 -15.69
CA THR A 280 -1.16 -20.04 -14.76
C THR A 280 -1.94 -18.71 -14.92
N LYS A 281 -3.28 -18.81 -14.82
CA LYS A 281 -4.29 -17.76 -15.09
C LYS A 281 -4.01 -16.42 -14.41
N THR A 282 -3.36 -16.42 -13.24
CA THR A 282 -3.00 -15.24 -12.44
C THR A 282 -1.76 -14.49 -12.93
N ALA A 283 -0.80 -15.15 -13.58
CA ALA A 283 0.38 -14.48 -14.16
C ALA A 283 0.02 -13.69 -15.44
N LYS A 284 -1.06 -14.08 -16.13
CA LYS A 284 -1.55 -13.44 -17.36
C LYS A 284 -2.22 -12.08 -17.12
N ASP A 285 -2.76 -11.84 -15.93
CA ASP A 285 -3.46 -10.59 -15.64
C ASP A 285 -2.53 -9.42 -15.38
N ASP A 286 -1.43 -9.67 -14.70
CA ASP A 286 -0.44 -8.66 -14.39
C ASP A 286 0.49 -8.34 -15.58
N ALA A 287 0.62 -9.27 -16.53
CA ALA A 287 1.39 -9.09 -17.77
C ALA A 287 0.80 -8.02 -18.70
N PHE A 288 -0.54 -7.95 -18.80
CA PHE A 288 -1.21 -6.90 -19.58
C PHE A 288 -0.85 -5.50 -19.04
N TRP A 289 -1.02 -5.30 -17.74
CA TRP A 289 -0.71 -4.02 -17.09
C TRP A 289 0.79 -3.71 -17.12
N LEU A 290 1.66 -4.73 -17.13
CA LEU A 290 3.09 -4.54 -17.34
C LEU A 290 3.39 -3.95 -18.72
N GLU A 291 2.73 -4.44 -19.78
CA GLU A 291 2.94 -3.92 -21.14
C GLU A 291 2.36 -2.51 -21.30
N VAL A 292 1.21 -2.22 -20.66
CA VAL A 292 0.64 -0.86 -20.58
C VAL A 292 1.64 0.10 -19.92
N ASP A 293 2.18 -0.26 -18.75
CA ASP A 293 3.15 0.57 -18.02
C ASP A 293 4.45 0.73 -18.80
N LYS A 294 4.94 -0.34 -19.43
CA LYS A 294 6.15 -0.30 -20.28
C LYS A 294 5.97 0.65 -21.47
N LYS A 295 4.84 0.62 -22.17
CA LYS A 295 4.57 1.52 -23.29
C LYS A 295 4.44 2.97 -22.83
N LEU A 296 3.79 3.21 -21.70
CA LEU A 296 3.72 4.54 -21.08
C LEU A 296 5.08 5.09 -20.71
N ALA A 297 5.92 4.26 -20.05
CA ALA A 297 7.27 4.64 -19.69
C ALA A 297 8.11 4.95 -20.95
N LEU A 298 8.04 4.10 -21.98
CA LEU A 298 8.73 4.32 -23.25
C LEU A 298 8.31 5.64 -23.90
N TRP A 299 7.02 5.96 -23.92
CA TRP A 299 6.56 7.22 -24.50
C TRP A 299 7.03 8.44 -23.72
N ARG A 300 7.06 8.36 -22.38
CA ARG A 300 7.60 9.45 -21.54
C ARG A 300 9.08 9.67 -21.73
N LEU A 301 9.83 8.61 -22.03
CA LEU A 301 11.26 8.71 -22.37
C LEU A 301 11.49 9.21 -23.79
N THR A 302 10.60 8.89 -24.73
CA THR A 302 10.80 9.17 -26.16
C THR A 302 10.27 10.53 -26.59
N PHE A 303 9.16 10.99 -25.98
CA PHE A 303 8.42 12.16 -26.43
C PHE A 303 8.41 13.26 -25.38
N SER A 304 8.53 14.52 -25.83
CA SER A 304 8.23 15.67 -24.98
C SER A 304 6.75 15.71 -24.60
N PRO A 305 6.33 16.47 -23.56
CA PRO A 305 4.92 16.57 -23.19
C PRO A 305 3.99 16.98 -24.33
N SER A 306 4.41 17.91 -25.19
CA SER A 306 3.62 18.34 -26.36
C SER A 306 3.53 17.25 -27.43
N GLN A 307 4.62 16.53 -27.69
CA GLN A 307 4.62 15.38 -28.61
C GLN A 307 3.77 14.23 -28.07
N MET A 308 3.76 14.00 -26.76
CA MET A 308 2.93 13.01 -26.13
C MET A 308 1.44 13.31 -26.34
N GLN A 309 1.04 14.57 -26.19
CA GLN A 309 -0.34 14.99 -26.45
C GLN A 309 -0.74 14.70 -27.90
N ILE A 310 0.11 15.02 -28.88
CA ILE A 310 -0.12 14.72 -30.30
C ILE A 310 -0.26 13.21 -30.53
N MET A 311 0.61 12.40 -29.92
CA MET A 311 0.55 10.94 -30.05
C MET A 311 -0.72 10.33 -29.45
N VAL A 312 -1.14 10.85 -28.29
CA VAL A 312 -2.37 10.43 -27.62
C VAL A 312 -3.60 10.81 -28.46
N GLU A 313 -3.62 12.02 -29.02
CA GLU A 313 -4.70 12.49 -29.92
C GLU A 313 -4.75 11.68 -31.22
N LYS A 314 -3.59 11.35 -31.79
CA LYS A 314 -3.50 10.47 -32.95
C LYS A 314 -4.13 9.11 -32.65
N ILE A 315 -3.82 8.52 -31.50
CA ILE A 315 -4.34 7.20 -31.12
C ILE A 315 -5.83 7.25 -30.86
N TYR A 316 -6.32 8.32 -30.24
CA TYR A 316 -7.74 8.56 -30.09
C TYR A 316 -8.45 8.67 -31.45
N THR A 317 -7.85 9.35 -32.43
CA THR A 317 -8.40 9.49 -33.78
C THR A 317 -8.41 8.17 -34.55
N GLU A 318 -7.33 7.38 -34.44
CA GLU A 318 -7.23 6.01 -34.98
C GLU A 318 -8.34 5.12 -34.38
N ASP A 319 -8.56 5.25 -33.08
CA ASP A 319 -9.54 4.49 -32.32
C ASP A 319 -10.98 4.85 -32.69
N ILE A 320 -11.31 6.14 -32.84
CA ILE A 320 -12.60 6.60 -33.40
C ILE A 320 -12.82 6.03 -34.80
N THR A 321 -11.81 6.09 -35.66
CA THR A 321 -11.90 5.58 -37.04
C THR A 321 -12.17 4.08 -37.06
N ALA A 322 -11.56 3.33 -36.13
CA ALA A 322 -11.69 1.89 -36.04
C ALA A 322 -13.03 1.45 -35.41
N TYR A 323 -13.48 2.10 -34.34
CA TYR A 323 -14.57 1.63 -33.47
C TYR A 323 -15.81 2.53 -33.43
N GLY A 324 -15.76 3.73 -34.02
CA GLY A 324 -16.83 4.73 -33.99
C GLY A 324 -16.56 5.85 -32.99
N ASP A 325 -17.15 7.02 -33.27
CA ASP A 325 -17.03 8.21 -32.43
C ASP A 325 -17.96 8.13 -31.21
N ALA A 326 -17.64 8.94 -30.21
CA ALA A 326 -18.47 9.15 -29.04
C ALA A 326 -19.87 9.65 -29.45
N ASP A 327 -20.91 8.94 -29.02
CA ASP A 327 -22.27 9.46 -29.14
C ASP A 327 -22.36 10.82 -28.40
N ALA A 328 -22.82 11.86 -29.10
CA ALA A 328 -22.97 13.22 -28.58
C ALA A 328 -23.87 13.30 -27.34
N ALA A 329 -24.64 12.24 -27.04
CA ALA A 329 -25.45 12.12 -25.85
C ALA A 329 -24.66 12.03 -24.53
N ILE A 330 -23.34 11.79 -24.54
CA ILE A 330 -22.54 11.71 -23.31
C ILE A 330 -21.88 13.06 -23.01
N PRO A 331 -22.31 13.79 -21.97
CA PRO A 331 -21.70 15.08 -21.63
C PRO A 331 -20.25 14.89 -21.17
N ILE A 332 -19.34 15.60 -21.83
CA ILE A 332 -17.92 15.65 -21.47
C ILE A 332 -17.75 16.72 -20.39
N THR A 333 -17.25 16.33 -19.22
CA THR A 333 -16.93 17.27 -18.15
C THR A 333 -15.54 17.88 -18.42
N ALA A 334 -15.44 19.22 -18.39
CA ALA A 334 -14.14 19.87 -18.50
C ALA A 334 -13.32 19.69 -17.22
N MET A 335 -12.00 19.59 -17.33
CA MET A 335 -11.10 19.38 -16.18
C MET A 335 -11.23 20.47 -15.10
N ARG A 336 -11.59 21.70 -15.50
CA ARG A 336 -11.81 22.84 -14.59
C ARG A 336 -13.08 22.72 -13.74
N ASP A 337 -14.03 21.88 -14.17
CA ASP A 337 -15.31 21.66 -13.51
C ASP A 337 -15.28 20.38 -12.64
N LEU A 338 -14.09 19.81 -12.43
CA LEU A 338 -13.88 18.69 -11.52
C LEU A 338 -13.91 19.17 -10.07
N GLU A 339 -14.43 18.30 -9.20
CA GLU A 339 -14.46 18.54 -7.76
C GLU A 339 -13.03 18.65 -7.19
N ASP A 340 -12.81 19.50 -6.18
CA ASP A 340 -11.48 19.82 -5.65
C ASP A 340 -10.68 18.60 -5.20
N TRP A 341 -11.35 17.59 -4.67
CA TRP A 341 -10.71 16.35 -4.24
C TRP A 341 -10.20 15.51 -5.43
N LEU A 342 -10.89 15.55 -6.58
CA LEU A 342 -10.43 14.93 -7.83
C LEU A 342 -9.21 15.67 -8.38
N ALA A 343 -9.22 17.00 -8.33
CA ALA A 343 -8.08 17.81 -8.73
C ALA A 343 -6.84 17.53 -7.85
N THR A 344 -7.05 17.42 -6.53
CA THR A 344 -6.00 17.05 -5.58
C THR A 344 -5.43 15.67 -5.89
N LEU A 345 -6.30 14.68 -6.11
CA LEU A 345 -5.89 13.32 -6.43
C LEU A 345 -5.12 13.25 -7.76
N ASN A 346 -5.60 13.92 -8.80
CA ASN A 346 -4.93 13.99 -10.11
C ASN A 346 -3.51 14.57 -9.97
N LYS A 347 -3.37 15.66 -9.22
CA LYS A 347 -2.05 16.27 -8.93
C LYS A 347 -1.15 15.31 -8.15
N THR A 348 -1.69 14.54 -7.20
CA THR A 348 -0.90 13.52 -6.49
C THR A 348 -0.44 12.41 -7.44
N MET A 349 -1.30 11.97 -8.38
CA MET A 349 -0.96 10.93 -9.36
C MET A 349 0.10 11.39 -10.38
N GLU A 350 0.29 12.70 -10.58
CA GLU A 350 1.39 13.25 -11.37
C GLU A 350 2.75 13.12 -10.67
N THR A 351 2.77 13.00 -9.33
CA THR A 351 4.02 12.93 -8.56
C THR A 351 4.52 11.49 -8.37
N LEU A 352 3.60 10.53 -8.30
CA LEU A 352 3.88 9.09 -8.38
C LEU A 352 4.40 8.74 -9.79
#